data_AF-A0A2A2M3Z4-F1
#
_entry.id   AF-A0A2A2M3Z4-F1
#
_cell.length_a   1.000
_cell.length_b   1.000
_cell.length_c   1.000
_cell.angle_alpha   90.00
_cell.angle_beta   90.00
_cell.angle_gamma   90.00
#
_symmetry.space_group_name_H-M   'P 1'
#
loop_
_entity.id
_entity.type
_entity.pdbx_description
1 polymer ?
#
loop_
_entity_poly.entity_id
_entity_poly.type
_entity_poly.pdbx_seq_one_letter_code
_entity_poly.pdbx_strand_id
1 'polypeptide(L)'
;MRCAAARTCAVPSARWPPPPRGSANATSLTGLGDAITGGLFAGLTQAIFNGGRLRAQVRSNEAAADTAFANYKGVVLLALEDIENAIVALDSARRRETQFAIAYDAANASAILSRSQYRTGLTDFTTLNQQEAALLSAQNGLTQARSDQATALIALYDALGGGWDPSVVPQAPERGATPIFATEPR
;
A
#
# COMPACT_ATOMS: atom_id res chain seq x y z
N MET A 1 9.95 38.00 37.68
CA MET A 1 9.03 39.13 37.37
C MET A 1 8.44 38.82 35.99
N ARG A 2 7.16 38.49 35.81
CA ARG A 2 5.89 39.21 36.08
C ARG A 2 5.48 40.18 34.93
N CYS A 3 4.43 39.78 34.19
CA CYS A 3 3.36 40.65 33.61
C CYS A 3 3.73 41.61 32.44
N ALA A 4 2.82 42.04 31.54
CA ALA A 4 1.43 41.66 31.22
C ALA A 4 0.95 42.36 29.91
N ALA A 5 -0.29 42.05 29.47
CA ALA A 5 -1.12 42.76 28.47
C ALA A 5 -0.67 42.64 26.98
N ALA A 6 -1.51 42.72 25.94
CA ALA A 6 -2.95 42.94 25.74
C ALA A 6 -3.35 42.39 24.33
N ARG A 7 -4.60 42.16 23.90
CA ARG A 7 -5.97 42.14 24.49
C ARG A 7 -6.85 41.30 23.53
N THR A 8 -7.77 40.46 24.02
CA THR A 8 -8.79 39.78 23.20
C THR A 8 -10.09 40.60 23.15
N CYS A 9 -10.72 40.70 21.96
CA CYS A 9 -12.04 41.32 21.82
C CYS A 9 -13.12 40.37 22.31
N ALA A 10 -13.90 40.80 23.31
CA ALA A 10 -15.05 40.05 23.80
C ALA A 10 -16.30 40.40 22.99
N VAL A 11 -16.89 39.40 22.33
CA VAL A 11 -18.24 39.51 21.74
C VAL A 11 -19.27 39.17 22.84
N PRO A 12 -20.36 39.94 23.02
CA PRO A 12 -21.35 39.64 24.05
C PRO A 12 -22.11 38.36 23.69
N SER A 13 -21.92 37.28 24.46
CA SER A 13 -22.70 36.05 24.28
C SER A 13 -24.06 36.18 24.95
N ALA A 14 -25.13 36.13 24.15
CA ALA A 14 -26.50 36.12 24.65
C ALA A 14 -26.76 34.84 25.46
N ARG A 15 -26.74 34.96 26.79
CA ARG A 15 -26.95 33.84 27.72
C ARG A 15 -28.44 33.54 27.86
N TRP A 16 -28.97 32.72 26.95
CA TRP A 16 -30.32 32.18 27.08
C TRP A 16 -30.48 31.40 28.39
N PRO A 17 -31.59 31.57 29.12
CA PRO A 17 -31.86 30.76 30.31
C PRO A 17 -32.04 29.29 29.91
N PRO A 18 -31.57 28.33 30.73
CA PRO A 18 -31.83 26.92 30.48
C PRO A 18 -33.34 26.64 30.57
N PRO A 19 -33.88 25.72 29.75
CA PRO A 19 -35.29 25.33 29.87
C PRO A 19 -35.56 24.70 31.24
N PRO A 20 -36.79 24.83 31.78
CA PRO A 20 -37.15 24.25 33.06
C PRO A 20 -37.02 22.72 33.01
N ARG A 21 -36.34 22.15 34.01
CA ARG A 21 -36.23 20.69 34.15
C ARG A 21 -37.54 20.15 34.71
N GLY A 22 -38.36 19.56 33.85
CA GLY A 22 -39.54 18.81 34.28
C GLY A 22 -39.15 17.61 35.14
N SER A 23 -39.78 17.48 36.31
CA SER A 23 -39.66 16.29 37.16
C SER A 23 -40.61 15.21 36.66
N ALA A 24 -40.07 14.10 36.16
CA ALA A 24 -40.86 12.97 35.68
C ALA A 24 -41.01 11.89 36.77
N ASN A 25 -42.08 11.98 37.56
CA ASN A 25 -42.50 10.89 38.44
C ASN A 25 -43.14 9.78 37.60
N ALA A 26 -42.45 8.64 37.44
CA ALA A 26 -42.90 7.52 36.62
C ALA A 26 -43.75 6.52 37.43
N THR A 27 -45.07 6.73 37.48
CA THR A 27 -46.04 5.76 38.03
C THR A 27 -47.22 5.48 37.09
N SER A 28 -47.05 5.70 35.78
CA SER A 28 -48.07 5.35 34.78
C SER A 28 -47.45 4.98 33.42
N LEU A 29 -48.07 4.01 32.74
CA LEU A 29 -47.69 3.53 31.40
C LEU A 29 -47.74 4.64 30.33
N THR A 30 -48.52 5.68 30.56
CA THR A 30 -48.59 6.89 29.73
C THR A 30 -47.28 7.69 29.71
N GLY A 31 -46.51 7.70 30.80
CA GLY A 31 -45.21 8.39 30.84
C GLY A 31 -44.13 7.72 29.98
N LEU A 32 -44.19 6.39 29.81
CA LEU A 32 -43.33 5.67 28.86
C LEU A 32 -43.73 5.97 27.42
N GLY A 33 -45.04 6.05 27.14
CA GLY A 33 -45.57 6.47 25.85
C GLY A 33 -45.06 7.86 25.45
N ASP A 34 -45.14 8.84 26.36
CA ASP A 34 -44.71 10.22 26.08
C ASP A 34 -43.18 10.37 26.00
N ALA A 35 -42.41 9.60 26.78
CA ALA A 35 -40.95 9.59 26.66
C ALA A 35 -40.45 8.97 25.34
N ILE A 36 -41.04 7.84 24.92
CA ILE A 36 -40.69 7.16 23.65
C ILE A 36 -41.16 8.01 22.46
N THR A 37 -42.40 8.50 22.50
CA THR A 37 -42.98 9.30 21.43
C THR A 37 -42.30 10.67 21.34
N GLY A 38 -42.16 11.38 22.46
CA GLY A 38 -41.44 12.66 22.53
C GLY A 38 -39.99 12.55 22.09
N GLY A 39 -39.28 11.48 22.49
CA GLY A 39 -37.91 11.21 22.03
C GLY A 39 -37.81 10.97 20.52
N LEU A 40 -38.71 10.16 19.95
CA LEU A 40 -38.79 9.91 18.52
C LEU A 40 -39.16 11.18 17.73
N PHE A 41 -40.19 11.91 18.16
CA PHE A 41 -40.62 13.15 17.50
C PHE A 41 -39.55 14.25 17.62
N ALA A 42 -38.84 14.37 18.75
CA ALA A 42 -37.70 15.29 18.89
C ALA A 42 -36.55 14.90 17.97
N GLY A 43 -36.22 13.59 17.87
CA GLY A 43 -35.18 13.10 16.96
C GLY A 43 -35.52 13.34 15.48
N LEU A 44 -36.77 13.05 15.08
CA LEU A 44 -37.26 13.24 13.72
C LEU A 44 -37.37 14.72 13.35
N THR A 45 -37.92 15.57 14.23
CA THR A 45 -37.96 17.02 13.98
C THR A 45 -36.55 17.60 13.90
N GLN A 46 -35.64 17.20 14.78
CA GLN A 46 -34.24 17.62 14.69
C GLN A 46 -33.58 17.15 13.38
N ALA A 47 -33.87 15.94 12.89
CA ALA A 47 -33.41 15.47 11.58
C ALA A 47 -33.97 16.31 10.41
N ILE A 48 -35.24 16.73 10.48
CA ILE A 48 -35.90 17.59 9.48
C ILE A 48 -35.34 19.03 9.51
N PHE A 49 -35.15 19.62 10.70
CA PHE A 49 -34.62 20.98 10.88
C PHE A 49 -33.09 21.09 10.74
N ASN A 50 -32.36 19.98 10.64
CA ASN A 50 -30.89 19.95 10.48
C ASN A 50 -30.36 20.47 9.11
N GLY A 51 -31.15 21.23 8.34
CA GLY A 51 -30.69 21.92 7.13
C GLY A 51 -30.11 21.02 6.03
N GLY A 52 -30.42 19.72 6.03
CA GLY A 52 -29.82 18.75 5.11
C GLY A 52 -28.47 18.16 5.55
N ARG A 53 -27.98 18.44 6.76
CA ARG A 53 -26.72 17.88 7.31
C ARG A 53 -26.63 16.36 7.19
N LEU A 54 -27.72 15.64 7.49
CA LEU A 54 -27.77 14.17 7.34
C LEU A 54 -27.60 13.73 5.88
N ARG A 55 -28.21 14.43 4.92
CA ARG A 55 -28.02 14.16 3.48
C ARG A 55 -26.59 14.46 3.04
N ALA A 56 -25.98 15.52 3.56
CA ALA A 56 -24.57 15.83 3.30
C ALA A 56 -23.63 14.76 3.88
N GLN A 57 -23.94 14.22 5.07
CA GLN A 57 -23.17 13.14 5.70
C GLN A 57 -23.32 11.81 4.96
N VAL A 58 -24.52 11.47 4.47
CA VAL A 58 -24.73 10.30 3.58
C VAL A 58 -23.90 10.46 2.30
N ARG A 59 -24.00 11.60 1.60
CA ARG A 59 -23.17 11.86 0.40
C ARG A 59 -21.66 11.81 0.68
N SER A 60 -21.22 12.27 1.85
CA SER A 60 -19.81 12.19 2.25
C SER A 60 -19.35 10.75 2.47
N ASN A 61 -20.20 9.91 3.05
CA ASN A 61 -19.89 8.49 3.26
C ASN A 61 -19.92 7.71 1.92
N GLU A 62 -20.85 8.05 1.03
CA GLU A 62 -20.97 7.49 -0.32
C GLU A 62 -19.75 7.84 -1.17
N ALA A 63 -19.35 9.12 -1.21
CA ALA A 63 -18.11 9.55 -1.88
C ALA A 63 -16.84 8.91 -1.30
N ALA A 64 -16.80 8.63 0.01
CA ALA A 64 -15.70 7.91 0.65
C ALA A 64 -15.67 6.42 0.24
N ALA A 65 -16.84 5.79 0.08
CA ALA A 65 -16.95 4.41 -0.42
C ALA A 65 -16.53 4.31 -1.90
N ASP A 66 -16.97 5.26 -2.74
CA ASP A 66 -16.54 5.35 -4.15
C ASP A 66 -15.02 5.54 -4.26
N THR A 67 -14.44 6.39 -3.41
CA THR A 67 -12.99 6.60 -3.34
C THR A 67 -12.26 5.32 -2.94
N ALA A 68 -12.75 4.59 -1.93
CA ALA A 68 -12.18 3.31 -1.52
C ALA A 68 -12.26 2.24 -2.63
N PHE A 69 -13.37 2.20 -3.39
CA PHE A 69 -13.54 1.29 -4.52
C PHE A 69 -12.64 1.66 -5.71
N ALA A 70 -12.45 2.95 -5.99
CA ALA A 70 -11.50 3.42 -7.00
C ALA A 70 -10.06 3.06 -6.62
N ASN A 71 -9.68 3.26 -5.35
CA ASN A 71 -8.37 2.87 -4.84
C ASN A 71 -8.14 1.36 -4.95
N TYR A 72 -9.13 0.54 -4.60
CA TYR A 72 -9.07 -0.92 -4.76
C TYR A 72 -8.81 -1.33 -6.22
N LYS A 73 -9.55 -0.73 -7.19
CA LYS A 73 -9.29 -0.96 -8.62
C LYS A 73 -7.87 -0.55 -9.02
N GLY A 74 -7.38 0.58 -8.53
CA GLY A 74 -6.01 1.04 -8.78
C GLY A 74 -4.96 0.03 -8.30
N VAL A 75 -5.10 -0.48 -7.07
CA VAL A 75 -4.19 -1.50 -6.52
C VAL A 75 -4.22 -2.79 -7.35
N VAL A 76 -5.40 -3.25 -7.79
CA VAL A 76 -5.51 -4.46 -8.62
C VAL A 76 -4.87 -4.27 -10.00
N LEU A 77 -5.02 -3.09 -10.62
CA LEU A 77 -4.41 -2.79 -11.91
C LEU A 77 -2.88 -2.68 -11.81
N LEU A 78 -2.36 -2.03 -10.75
CA LEU A 78 -0.93 -1.95 -10.49
C LEU A 78 -0.32 -3.34 -10.24
N ALA A 79 -0.98 -4.18 -9.45
CA ALA A 79 -0.52 -5.56 -9.23
C ALA A 79 -0.48 -6.39 -10.53
N LEU A 80 -1.42 -6.17 -11.45
CA LEU A 80 -1.38 -6.81 -12.77
C LEU A 80 -0.20 -6.29 -13.62
N GLU A 81 0.01 -4.98 -13.66
CA GLU A 81 1.16 -4.34 -14.34
C GLU A 81 2.51 -4.85 -13.80
N ASP A 82 2.65 -4.96 -12.47
CA ASP A 82 3.85 -5.50 -11.81
C ASP A 82 4.13 -6.96 -12.21
N ILE A 83 3.10 -7.81 -12.27
CA ILE A 83 3.21 -9.20 -12.72
C ILE A 83 3.60 -9.27 -14.20
N GLU A 84 2.95 -8.50 -15.08
CA GLU A 84 3.27 -8.47 -16.51
C GLU A 84 4.70 -7.99 -16.76
N ASN A 85 5.13 -6.92 -16.09
CA ASN A 85 6.50 -6.42 -16.12
C ASN A 85 7.51 -7.47 -15.65
N ALA A 86 7.23 -8.19 -14.56
CA ALA A 86 8.11 -9.23 -14.03
C ALA A 86 8.22 -10.45 -14.98
N ILE A 87 7.12 -10.87 -15.62
CA ILE A 87 7.14 -11.94 -16.63
C ILE A 87 8.01 -11.54 -17.83
N VAL A 88 7.85 -10.33 -18.35
CA VAL A 88 8.64 -9.82 -19.49
C VAL A 88 10.12 -9.67 -19.11
N ALA A 89 10.41 -9.19 -17.90
CA ALA A 89 11.77 -9.10 -17.38
C ALA A 89 12.46 -10.47 -17.27
N LEU A 90 11.75 -11.49 -16.80
CA LEU A 90 12.25 -12.86 -16.69
C LEU A 90 12.49 -13.51 -18.06
N ASP A 91 11.59 -13.33 -19.03
CA ASP A 91 11.81 -13.83 -20.40
C ASP A 91 13.01 -13.14 -21.07
N SER A 92 13.12 -11.81 -20.92
CA SER A 92 14.29 -11.03 -21.36
C SER A 92 15.59 -11.53 -20.72
N ALA A 93 15.59 -11.81 -19.42
CA ALA A 93 16.76 -12.33 -18.71
C ALA A 93 17.16 -13.73 -19.20
N ARG A 94 16.20 -14.65 -19.43
CA ARG A 94 16.44 -15.98 -20.02
C ARG A 94 17.07 -15.90 -21.42
N ARG A 95 16.55 -15.01 -22.27
CA ARG A 95 17.14 -14.76 -23.60
C ARG A 95 18.56 -14.22 -23.49
N ARG A 96 18.81 -13.26 -22.58
CA ARG A 96 20.15 -12.72 -22.31
C ARG A 96 21.12 -13.81 -21.84
N GLU A 97 20.75 -14.65 -20.88
CA GLU A 97 21.56 -15.79 -20.42
C GLU A 97 21.97 -16.69 -21.60
N THR A 98 21.02 -17.02 -22.47
CA THR A 98 21.26 -17.83 -23.67
C THR A 98 22.29 -17.20 -24.61
N GLN A 99 22.22 -15.88 -24.85
CA GLN A 99 23.19 -15.18 -25.69
C GLN A 99 24.58 -15.12 -25.04
N PHE A 100 24.67 -14.92 -23.72
CA PHE A 100 25.95 -14.97 -23.00
C PHE A 100 26.55 -16.38 -22.95
N ALA A 101 25.74 -17.44 -22.95
CA ALA A 101 26.22 -18.81 -23.06
C ALA A 101 26.89 -19.06 -24.42
N ILE A 102 26.25 -18.63 -25.52
CA ILE A 102 26.82 -18.69 -26.88
C ILE A 102 28.14 -17.89 -26.96
N ALA A 103 28.19 -16.70 -26.36
CA ALA A 103 29.40 -15.88 -26.31
C ALA A 103 30.54 -16.54 -25.50
N TYR A 104 30.21 -17.19 -24.38
CA TYR A 104 31.15 -17.97 -23.58
C TYR A 104 31.71 -19.16 -24.37
N ASP A 105 30.87 -19.93 -25.06
CA ASP A 105 31.31 -21.09 -25.86
C ASP A 105 32.25 -20.66 -27.00
N ALA A 106 31.94 -19.55 -27.68
CA ALA A 106 32.78 -18.98 -28.73
C ALA A 106 34.14 -18.46 -28.21
N ALA A 107 34.15 -17.80 -27.05
CA ALA A 107 35.38 -17.34 -26.41
C ALA A 107 36.23 -18.52 -25.89
N ASN A 108 35.60 -19.57 -25.37
CA ASN A 108 36.25 -20.79 -24.90
C ASN A 108 36.92 -21.54 -26.07
N ALA A 109 36.22 -21.70 -27.20
CA ALA A 109 36.80 -22.28 -28.42
C ALA A 109 38.03 -21.48 -28.92
N SER A 110 37.94 -20.15 -28.90
CA SER A 110 39.04 -19.25 -29.28
C SER A 110 40.25 -19.37 -28.36
N ALA A 111 40.04 -19.45 -27.04
CA ALA A 111 41.10 -19.67 -26.05
C ALA A 111 41.74 -21.07 -26.15
N ILE A 112 40.98 -22.12 -26.45
CA ILE A 112 41.51 -23.47 -26.71
C ILE A 112 42.40 -23.45 -27.96
N LEU A 113 41.96 -22.77 -29.03
CA LEU A 113 42.71 -22.64 -30.27
C LEU A 113 44.02 -21.86 -30.07
N SER A 114 44.00 -20.72 -29.39
CA SER A 114 45.21 -19.92 -29.14
C SER A 114 46.21 -20.65 -28.24
N ARG A 115 45.74 -21.39 -27.22
CA ARG A 115 46.58 -22.27 -26.40
C ARG A 115 47.28 -23.36 -27.23
N SER A 116 46.59 -23.91 -28.23
CA SER A 116 47.18 -24.89 -29.16
C SER A 116 48.25 -24.25 -30.05
N GLN A 117 47.93 -23.11 -30.67
CA GLN A 117 48.86 -22.37 -31.53
C GLN A 117 50.10 -21.88 -30.78
N TYR A 118 49.95 -21.45 -29.51
CA TYR A 118 51.08 -20.98 -28.71
C TYR A 118 52.05 -22.12 -28.39
N ARG A 119 51.53 -23.30 -28.04
CA ARG A 119 52.33 -24.52 -27.82
C ARG A 119 53.10 -24.99 -29.05
N THR A 120 52.58 -24.71 -30.25
CA THR A 120 53.24 -25.02 -31.53
C THR A 120 54.09 -23.87 -32.09
N GLY A 121 54.17 -22.73 -31.39
CA GLY A 121 54.92 -21.55 -31.84
C GLY A 121 54.28 -20.76 -32.99
N LEU A 122 52.99 -21.02 -33.30
CA LEU A 122 52.23 -20.35 -34.36
C LEU A 122 51.64 -18.99 -33.92
N THR A 123 51.61 -18.69 -32.62
CA THR A 123 51.16 -17.40 -32.09
C THR A 123 51.99 -17.00 -30.86
N ASP A 124 51.96 -15.71 -30.51
CA ASP A 124 52.70 -15.16 -29.38
C ASP A 124 51.90 -15.22 -28.07
N PHE A 125 52.58 -14.95 -26.95
CA PHE A 125 51.94 -14.93 -25.63
C PHE A 125 50.91 -13.79 -25.49
N THR A 126 51.12 -12.68 -26.18
CA THR A 126 50.19 -11.53 -26.18
C THR A 126 48.82 -11.93 -26.71
N THR A 127 48.79 -12.61 -27.87
CA THR A 127 47.56 -13.09 -28.51
C THR A 127 46.89 -14.15 -27.64
N LEU A 128 47.64 -15.07 -27.04
CA LEU A 128 47.09 -16.04 -26.07
C LEU A 128 46.38 -15.31 -24.91
N ASN A 129 47.07 -14.37 -24.25
CA ASN A 129 46.54 -13.64 -23.11
C ASN A 129 45.30 -12.80 -23.47
N GLN A 130 45.25 -12.21 -24.68
CA GLN A 130 44.04 -11.54 -25.18
C GLN A 130 42.83 -12.48 -25.30
N GLN A 131 43.02 -13.72 -25.78
CA GLN A 131 41.93 -14.71 -25.85
C GLN A 131 41.52 -15.22 -24.47
N GLU A 132 42.46 -15.39 -23.54
CA GLU A 132 42.15 -15.77 -22.15
C GLU A 132 41.40 -14.66 -21.40
N ALA A 133 41.77 -13.40 -21.61
CA ALA A 133 41.04 -12.24 -21.08
C ALA A 133 39.61 -12.14 -21.66
N ALA A 134 39.45 -12.40 -22.95
CA ALA A 134 38.13 -12.47 -23.60
C ALA A 134 37.25 -13.59 -23.03
N LEU A 135 37.81 -14.78 -22.80
CA LEU A 135 37.13 -15.90 -22.13
C LEU A 135 36.68 -15.52 -20.71
N LEU A 136 37.56 -14.91 -19.91
CA LEU A 136 37.21 -14.47 -18.56
C LEU A 136 36.10 -13.40 -18.57
N SER A 137 36.15 -12.46 -19.52
CA SER A 137 35.08 -11.48 -19.71
C SER A 137 33.73 -12.13 -20.06
N ALA A 138 33.73 -13.11 -20.97
CA ALA A 138 32.51 -13.84 -21.34
C ALA A 138 31.97 -14.71 -20.18
N GLN A 139 32.85 -15.34 -19.40
CA GLN A 139 32.47 -16.10 -18.20
C GLN A 139 31.81 -15.20 -17.14
N ASN A 140 32.36 -14.00 -16.91
CA ASN A 140 31.77 -13.01 -16.01
C ASN A 140 30.40 -12.54 -16.54
N GLY A 141 30.28 -12.29 -17.85
CA GLY A 141 29.01 -11.92 -18.49
C GLY A 141 27.91 -12.98 -18.33
N LEU A 142 28.22 -14.26 -18.56
CA LEU A 142 27.29 -15.37 -18.33
C LEU A 142 26.90 -15.50 -16.85
N THR A 143 27.86 -15.34 -15.94
CA THR A 143 27.60 -15.39 -14.49
C THR A 143 26.66 -14.26 -14.06
N GLN A 144 26.88 -13.04 -14.57
CA GLN A 144 25.98 -11.91 -14.32
C GLN A 144 24.58 -12.16 -14.91
N ALA A 145 24.48 -12.67 -16.15
CA ALA A 145 23.20 -12.95 -16.78
C ALA A 145 22.35 -14.00 -16.03
N ARG A 146 23.00 -14.99 -15.39
CA ARG A 146 22.34 -15.94 -14.47
C ARG A 146 21.87 -15.27 -13.18
N SER A 147 22.65 -14.34 -12.63
CA SER A 147 22.25 -13.54 -11.48
C SER A 147 21.04 -12.65 -11.78
N ASP A 148 21.03 -11.98 -12.94
CA ASP A 148 19.90 -11.19 -13.45
C ASP A 148 18.63 -12.07 -13.60
N GLN A 149 18.77 -13.27 -14.16
CA GLN A 149 17.67 -14.22 -14.35
C GLN A 149 17.10 -14.72 -13.02
N ALA A 150 17.96 -15.04 -12.04
CA ALA A 150 17.53 -15.41 -10.69
C ALA A 150 16.82 -14.25 -9.98
N THR A 151 17.33 -13.03 -10.13
CA THR A 151 16.73 -11.81 -9.57
C THR A 151 15.36 -11.53 -10.18
N ALA A 152 15.21 -11.67 -11.50
CA ALA A 152 13.92 -11.51 -12.18
C ALA A 152 12.90 -12.60 -11.77
N LEU A 153 13.35 -13.82 -11.44
CA LEU A 153 12.48 -14.87 -10.92
C LEU A 153 11.97 -14.55 -9.50
N ILE A 154 12.83 -13.98 -8.64
CA ILE A 154 12.43 -13.50 -7.30
C ILE A 154 11.42 -12.36 -7.42
N ALA A 155 11.67 -11.38 -8.28
CA ALA A 155 10.74 -10.26 -8.52
C ALA A 155 9.35 -10.74 -9.00
N LEU A 156 9.29 -11.79 -9.83
CA LEU A 156 8.02 -12.41 -10.23
C LEU A 156 7.32 -13.12 -9.06
N TYR A 157 8.07 -13.79 -8.19
CA TYR A 157 7.51 -14.42 -6.99
C TYR A 157 6.91 -13.37 -6.03
N ASP A 158 7.61 -12.26 -5.82
CA ASP A 158 7.15 -11.15 -4.98
C ASP A 158 5.90 -10.48 -5.59
N ALA A 159 5.89 -10.20 -6.90
CA ALA A 159 4.74 -9.62 -7.61
C ALA A 159 3.47 -10.51 -7.56
N LEU A 160 3.63 -11.83 -7.48
CA LEU A 160 2.53 -12.78 -7.30
C LEU A 160 2.00 -12.87 -5.85
N GLY A 161 2.51 -12.05 -4.92
CA GLY A 161 2.12 -12.07 -3.51
C GLY A 161 2.95 -13.03 -2.65
N GLY A 162 4.16 -13.37 -3.10
CA GLY A 162 5.14 -14.10 -2.30
C GLY A 162 5.45 -13.42 -0.97
N GLY A 163 5.79 -14.22 0.05
CA GLY A 163 6.15 -13.70 1.38
C GLY A 163 4.99 -13.31 2.30
N TRP A 164 3.73 -13.57 1.94
CA TRP A 164 2.59 -13.37 2.85
C TRP A 164 2.64 -14.31 4.05
N ASP A 165 2.62 -13.75 5.27
CA ASP A 165 2.56 -14.48 6.53
C ASP A 165 1.10 -14.57 7.05
N PRO A 166 0.50 -15.78 7.11
CA PRO A 166 -0.88 -15.96 7.61
C PRO A 166 -1.05 -15.63 9.10
N SER A 167 0.03 -15.53 9.87
CA SER A 167 -0.01 -15.15 11.30
C SER A 167 -0.13 -13.63 11.49
N VAL A 168 0.26 -12.83 10.50
CA VAL A 168 0.14 -11.37 10.52
C VAL A 168 -1.22 -10.97 9.93
N VAL A 169 -2.27 -11.05 10.76
CA VAL A 169 -3.60 -10.58 10.38
C VAL A 169 -3.59 -9.04 10.28
N PRO A 170 -3.89 -8.43 9.12
CA PRO A 170 -3.99 -6.98 9.00
C PRO A 170 -5.13 -6.49 9.90
N GLN A 171 -4.80 -5.69 10.91
CA GLN A 171 -5.81 -5.09 11.78
C GLN A 171 -6.60 -4.07 10.96
N ALA A 172 -7.91 -4.32 10.83
CA ALA A 172 -8.81 -3.33 10.24
C ALA A 172 -8.73 -2.04 11.07
N PRO A 173 -8.69 -0.85 10.43
CA PRO A 173 -8.67 0.41 11.18
C PRO A 173 -9.88 0.44 12.11
N GLU A 174 -9.65 0.80 13.37
CA GLU A 174 -10.72 0.90 14.36
C GLU A 174 -11.79 1.86 13.84
N ARG A 175 -12.92 1.31 13.36
CA ARG A 175 -14.11 2.09 13.07
C ARG A 175 -14.48 2.77 14.37
N GLY A 176 -14.28 4.09 14.42
CA GLY A 176 -14.43 4.91 15.63
C GLY A 176 -15.72 4.60 16.36
N ALA A 177 -15.64 3.67 17.30
CA ALA A 177 -16.76 3.21 18.08
C ALA A 177 -16.93 4.23 19.20
N THR A 178 -17.62 5.33 18.90
CA THR A 178 -18.12 6.22 19.94
C THR A 178 -18.95 5.36 20.88
N PRO A 179 -18.51 5.12 22.14
CA PRO A 179 -19.20 4.20 23.01
C PRO A 179 -20.53 4.83 23.42
N ILE A 180 -21.61 4.41 22.76
CA ILE A 180 -22.97 4.91 22.99
C ILE A 180 -23.51 4.58 24.40
N PHE A 181 -22.75 3.81 25.18
CA PHE A 181 -23.10 3.35 26.52
C PHE A 181 -21.92 3.47 27.51
N ALA A 182 -21.36 4.67 27.66
CA ALA A 182 -20.60 5.02 28.86
C ALA A 182 -21.58 5.34 30.01
N THR A 183 -22.23 4.33 30.57
CA THR A 183 -22.98 4.46 31.82
C THR A 183 -22.01 4.34 32.99
N GLU A 184 -21.61 5.47 33.55
CA GLU A 184 -20.70 5.53 34.69
C GLU A 184 -21.50 5.40 36.02
N PRO A 185 -21.30 4.33 36.82
CA PRO A 185 -21.88 4.23 38.14
C PRO A 185 -21.07 5.05 39.16
N ARG A 186 -21.78 5.65 40.12
CA ARG A 186 -21.22 6.31 41.31
C ARG A 186 -20.98 5.32 42.44
#